data_AF-A0AAV2S8B1-F1
#
_entry.id   AF-A0AAV2S8B1-F1
#
_cell.length_a   1.000
_cell.length_b   1.000
_cell.length_c   1.000
_cell.angle_alpha   90.00
_cell.angle_beta   90.00
_cell.angle_gamma   90.00
#
_symmetry.space_group_name_H-M   'P 1'
#
loop_
_entity.id
_entity.type
_entity.pdbx_description
1 polymer ?
#
loop_
_entity_poly.entity_id
_entity_poly.type
_entity_poly.pdbx_seq_one_letter_code
_entity_poly.pdbx_strand_id
1 'polypeptide(L)'
;IFQLCEIPDGVIVKKSLSDDEKRNFMKQSGGSSTIVNERLRKTERILKEQNYNNSSPTVKSLQMTISEKPVETDGRVLPTTMLQMKNKGMTDCDIEPCEGEWNPRNHIFFHPAKLTSWAVFNYSRLLKQDQVMMFVKKLTKMAKERGCEMNLP
;
A
#
# COMPACT_ATOMS: atom_id res chain seq x y z
N ILE A 1 -0.65 2.02 45.79
CA ILE A 1 0.66 2.68 45.97
C ILE A 1 1.36 2.68 44.61
N PHE A 2 1.18 3.74 43.81
CA PHE A 2 1.87 4.01 42.53
C PHE A 2 2.24 5.50 42.40
N GLN A 3 2.23 6.23 43.52
CA GLN A 3 2.15 7.70 43.52
C GLN A 3 3.49 8.39 43.23
N LEU A 4 4.58 7.64 43.03
CA LEU A 4 5.96 8.13 42.94
C LEU A 4 6.81 7.44 41.86
N CYS A 5 6.19 6.77 40.88
CA CYS A 5 6.93 6.13 39.80
C CYS A 5 6.64 6.82 38.46
N GLU A 6 7.69 7.30 37.81
CA GLU A 6 7.65 7.87 36.47
C GLU A 6 8.28 6.89 35.48
N ILE A 7 7.69 6.81 34.28
CA ILE A 7 8.25 6.03 33.19
C ILE A 7 9.43 6.84 32.63
N PRO A 8 10.65 6.28 32.57
CA PRO A 8 11.79 7.01 32.04
C PRO A 8 11.61 7.33 30.56
N ASP A 9 12.16 8.46 30.14
CA ASP A 9 12.16 8.87 28.74
C ASP A 9 12.91 7.87 27.84
N GLY A 10 12.50 7.79 26.58
CA GLY A 10 13.16 6.94 25.58
C GLY A 10 12.80 5.45 25.65
N VAL A 11 11.83 5.06 26.47
CA VAL A 11 11.33 3.68 26.49
C VAL A 11 10.56 3.36 25.21
N ILE A 12 11.01 2.33 24.49
CA ILE A 12 10.37 1.85 23.27
C ILE A 12 9.22 0.88 23.63
N VAL A 13 8.04 1.13 23.05
CA VAL A 13 6.89 0.23 23.17
C VAL A 13 7.14 -1.04 22.35
N LYS A 14 7.24 -2.19 23.03
CA LYS A 14 7.47 -3.51 22.39
C LYS A 14 6.19 -4.27 22.05
N LYS A 15 5.05 -3.83 22.56
CA LYS A 15 3.75 -4.47 22.30
C LYS A 15 3.17 -3.98 20.97
N SER A 16 2.37 -4.81 20.32
CA SER A 16 1.61 -4.36 19.16
C SER A 16 0.68 -3.23 19.56
N LEU A 17 0.67 -2.18 18.75
CA LEU A 17 -0.32 -1.12 18.82
C LEU A 17 -1.73 -1.68 18.55
N SER A 18 -2.73 -1.12 19.20
CA SER A 18 -4.15 -1.29 18.86
C SER A 18 -4.47 -0.68 17.51
N ASP A 19 -5.63 -1.02 16.92
CA ASP A 19 -6.00 -0.50 15.60
C ASP A 19 -6.24 1.02 15.58
N ASP A 20 -6.68 1.59 16.70
CA ASP A 20 -6.82 3.04 16.85
C ASP A 20 -5.47 3.73 16.98
N GLU A 21 -4.54 3.15 17.74
CA GLU A 21 -3.16 3.64 17.83
C GLU A 21 -2.44 3.55 16.49
N LYS A 22 -2.59 2.44 15.76
CA LYS A 22 -2.07 2.28 14.38
C LYS A 22 -2.65 3.34 13.45
N ARG A 23 -3.96 3.57 13.50
CA ARG A 23 -4.63 4.60 12.68
C ARG A 23 -4.08 5.99 12.99
N ASN A 24 -3.94 6.34 14.27
CA ASN A 24 -3.39 7.62 14.69
C ASN A 24 -1.92 7.75 14.28
N PHE A 25 -1.13 6.70 14.45
CA PHE A 25 0.26 6.66 14.00
C PHE A 25 0.39 6.88 12.50
N MET A 26 -0.45 6.24 11.68
CA MET A 26 -0.45 6.45 10.22
C MET A 26 -0.83 7.88 9.84
N LYS A 27 -1.81 8.48 10.53
CA LYS A 27 -2.18 9.90 10.32
C LYS A 27 -1.04 10.85 10.64
N GLN A 28 -0.32 10.60 11.74
CA GLN A 28 0.80 11.44 12.18
C GLN A 28 2.06 11.23 11.33
N SER A 29 2.32 9.99 10.92
CA SER A 29 3.49 9.64 10.09
C SER A 29 3.29 9.94 8.61
N GLY A 30 2.05 10.28 8.23
CA GLY A 30 1.71 10.79 6.92
C GLY A 30 1.80 9.74 5.81
N GLY A 31 0.67 9.15 5.44
CA GLY A 31 0.55 8.20 4.31
C GLY A 31 -0.03 8.82 3.04
N SER A 32 0.74 9.62 2.30
CA SER A 32 0.37 10.14 0.96
C SER A 32 1.58 10.70 0.19
N SER A 33 1.48 10.80 -1.14
CA SER A 33 2.55 11.25 -2.07
C SER A 33 2.98 12.72 -1.89
N THR A 34 2.09 13.61 -1.44
CA THR A 34 2.41 15.00 -1.05
C THR A 34 3.44 15.10 0.08
N ILE A 35 3.65 14.01 0.81
CA ILE A 35 4.50 13.91 1.99
C ILE A 35 5.94 13.63 1.59
N VAL A 36 6.22 13.23 0.34
CA VAL A 36 7.61 13.03 -0.12
C VAL A 36 8.39 14.35 -0.05
N ASN A 37 7.82 15.44 -0.58
CA ASN A 37 8.44 16.76 -0.51
C ASN A 37 8.55 17.28 0.92
N GLU A 38 7.54 17.04 1.76
CA GLU A 38 7.57 17.43 3.18
C GLU A 38 8.59 16.63 3.99
N ARG A 39 8.72 15.32 3.72
CA ARG A 39 9.74 14.46 4.30
C ARG A 39 11.12 14.94 3.91
N LEU A 40 11.35 15.25 2.63
CA LEU A 40 12.63 15.79 2.17
C LEU A 40 12.98 17.08 2.92
N ARG A 41 12.07 18.05 2.96
CA ARG A 41 12.25 19.32 3.69
C ARG A 41 12.49 19.09 5.18
N LYS A 42 11.77 18.15 5.81
CA LYS A 42 11.96 17.80 7.23
C LYS A 42 13.36 17.22 7.45
N THR A 43 13.82 16.33 6.58
CA THR A 43 15.16 15.75 6.68
C THR A 43 16.24 16.80 6.48
N GLU A 44 16.11 17.68 5.47
CA GLU A 44 17.04 18.81 5.27
C GLU A 44 17.09 19.74 6.48
N ARG A 45 15.93 20.06 7.06
CA ARG A 45 15.84 20.87 8.27
C ARG A 45 16.54 20.20 9.45
N ILE A 46 16.27 18.92 9.70
CA ILE A 46 16.92 18.17 10.79
C ILE A 46 18.44 18.16 10.58
N LEU A 47 18.94 17.91 9.37
CA LEU A 47 20.37 17.92 9.10
C LEU A 47 21.03 19.27 9.42
N LYS A 48 20.39 20.38 9.02
CA LYS A 48 20.84 21.74 9.33
C LYS A 48 20.83 22.03 10.82
N GLU A 49 19.77 21.63 11.53
CA GLU A 49 19.65 21.81 12.98
C GLU A 49 20.71 21.02 13.75
N GLN A 50 21.03 19.80 13.31
CA GLN A 50 22.06 18.99 13.95
C GLN A 50 23.46 19.57 13.72
N ASN A 51 23.70 20.24 12.58
CA ASN A 51 24.95 20.94 12.27
C ASN A 51 26.20 20.08 12.56
N TYR A 52 26.19 18.82 12.11
CA TYR A 52 27.15 17.79 12.51
C TYR A 52 28.61 18.19 12.32
N ASN A 53 28.92 18.96 11.27
CA ASN A 53 30.27 19.45 10.99
C ASN A 53 30.83 20.32 12.11
N ASN A 54 29.96 21.04 12.83
CA ASN A 54 30.35 21.92 13.93
C ASN A 54 30.07 21.33 15.31
N SER A 55 28.99 20.55 15.45
CA SER A 55 28.49 20.05 16.73
C SER A 55 29.07 18.70 17.14
N SER A 56 29.49 17.85 16.20
CA SER A 56 29.94 16.48 16.49
C SER A 56 31.46 16.40 16.66
N PRO A 57 31.98 16.09 17.87
CA PRO A 57 33.41 15.91 18.09
C PRO A 57 33.99 14.76 17.26
N THR A 58 33.19 13.71 17.01
CA THR A 58 33.60 12.53 16.23
C THR A 58 33.79 12.86 14.75
N VAL A 59 32.91 13.68 14.17
CA VAL A 59 33.04 14.09 12.75
C VAL A 59 34.30 14.91 12.56
N LYS A 60 34.59 15.82 13.50
CA LYS A 60 35.81 16.64 13.51
C LYS A 60 37.07 15.82 13.69
N SER A 61 37.10 14.88 14.64
CA SER A 61 38.29 14.07 14.92
C SER A 61 38.66 13.15 13.76
N LEU A 62 37.67 12.67 13.01
CA LEU A 62 37.85 11.86 11.81
C LEU A 62 38.11 12.70 10.54
N GLN A 63 38.18 14.03 10.65
CA GLN A 63 38.37 14.96 9.52
C GLN A 63 37.32 14.74 8.40
N MET A 64 36.11 14.35 8.78
CA MET A 64 35.00 14.12 7.86
C MET A 64 34.16 15.39 7.70
N THR A 65 33.46 15.50 6.58
CA THR A 65 32.46 16.55 6.36
C THR A 65 31.18 15.91 5.82
N ILE A 66 30.06 16.30 6.38
CA ILE A 66 28.72 15.83 6.02
C ILE A 66 28.03 16.93 5.20
N SER A 67 27.55 16.57 4.01
CA SER A 67 26.71 17.46 3.20
C SER A 67 25.34 17.62 3.85
N GLU A 68 24.85 18.85 3.93
CA GLU A 68 23.48 19.17 4.36
C GLU A 68 22.47 19.09 3.21
N LYS A 69 22.95 18.88 1.98
CA LYS A 69 22.12 18.70 0.79
C LYS A 69 22.00 17.22 0.43
N PRO A 70 20.81 16.75 0.01
CA PRO A 70 20.64 15.43 -0.59
C PRO A 70 21.57 15.22 -1.79
N VAL A 71 21.94 13.97 -2.05
CA VAL A 71 22.67 13.60 -3.25
C VAL A 71 21.72 13.66 -4.45
N GLU A 72 22.11 14.40 -5.48
CA GLU A 72 21.40 14.45 -6.76
C GLU A 72 21.84 13.29 -7.64
N THR A 73 20.88 12.61 -8.27
CA THR A 73 21.13 11.45 -9.12
C THR A 73 20.22 11.49 -10.34
N ASP A 74 20.76 11.16 -11.51
CA ASP A 74 19.97 11.05 -12.73
C ASP A 74 19.16 9.76 -12.76
N GLY A 75 17.84 9.91 -12.70
CA GLY A 75 16.89 8.83 -12.89
C GLY A 75 16.39 8.76 -14.34
N ARG A 76 15.86 7.61 -14.74
CA ARG A 76 15.09 7.46 -15.98
C ARG A 76 13.74 6.82 -15.69
N VAL A 77 12.69 7.33 -16.32
CA VAL A 77 11.37 6.72 -16.30
C VAL A 77 11.31 5.71 -17.44
N LEU A 78 11.04 4.45 -17.11
CA LEU A 78 10.87 3.40 -18.12
C LEU A 78 9.51 3.58 -18.82
N PRO A 79 9.43 3.35 -20.13
CA PRO A 79 8.14 3.35 -20.82
C PRO A 79 7.26 2.24 -20.26
N THR A 80 5.96 2.52 -20.18
CA THR A 80 4.98 1.55 -19.72
C THR A 80 4.82 0.43 -20.74
N THR A 81 4.74 -0.82 -20.26
CA THR A 81 4.41 -1.98 -21.10
C THR A 81 2.90 -2.13 -21.24
N MET A 82 2.42 -2.42 -22.45
CA MET A 82 1.01 -2.73 -22.70
C MET A 82 0.59 -4.03 -22.00
N LEU A 83 -0.58 -4.01 -21.38
CA LEU A 83 -1.20 -5.19 -20.75
C LEU A 83 -2.11 -5.87 -21.76
N GLN A 84 -1.79 -7.11 -22.11
CA GLN A 84 -2.64 -7.93 -22.95
C GLN A 84 -3.83 -8.46 -22.16
N MET A 85 -5.03 -8.05 -22.56
CA MET A 85 -6.28 -8.61 -22.08
C MET A 85 -7.16 -9.00 -23.27
N LYS A 86 -8.20 -9.78 -22.99
CA LYS A 86 -9.22 -10.08 -23.98
C LYS A 86 -10.40 -9.15 -23.76
N ASN A 87 -11.02 -8.68 -24.84
CA ASN A 87 -12.28 -7.95 -24.74
C ASN A 87 -13.44 -8.90 -25.02
N LYS A 88 -14.60 -8.59 -24.48
CA LYS A 88 -15.79 -9.43 -24.64
C LYS A 88 -16.23 -9.40 -26.11
N GLY A 89 -15.80 -10.40 -26.88
CA GLY A 89 -16.10 -10.54 -28.30
C GLY A 89 -14.97 -10.16 -29.28
N MET A 90 -13.77 -9.81 -28.79
CA MET A 90 -12.57 -9.60 -29.63
C MET A 90 -11.38 -10.41 -29.10
N THR A 91 -10.48 -10.81 -30.00
CA THR A 91 -9.35 -11.69 -29.68
C THR A 91 -8.29 -11.03 -28.83
N ASP A 92 -8.04 -9.72 -28.97
CA ASP A 92 -7.00 -9.01 -28.23
C ASP A 92 -7.38 -7.53 -28.00
N CYS A 93 -7.12 -7.02 -26.79
CA CYS A 93 -7.18 -5.60 -26.45
C CYS A 93 -6.02 -5.26 -25.50
N ASP A 94 -5.21 -4.31 -25.93
CA ASP A 94 -4.08 -3.83 -25.14
C ASP A 94 -4.54 -2.67 -24.24
N ILE A 95 -4.33 -2.80 -22.93
CA ILE A 95 -4.53 -1.72 -21.98
C ILE A 95 -3.18 -1.03 -21.77
N GLU A 96 -3.12 0.28 -21.96
CA GLU A 96 -1.99 1.09 -21.55
C GLU A 96 -2.17 1.54 -20.09
N PRO A 97 -1.32 1.12 -19.14
CA PRO A 97 -1.33 1.67 -17.80
C PRO A 97 -0.97 3.16 -17.79
N CYS A 98 -1.66 3.93 -16.96
CA CYS A 98 -1.37 5.34 -16.72
C CYS A 98 -0.83 5.50 -15.30
N GLU A 99 0.35 6.10 -15.14
CA GLU A 99 1.01 6.29 -13.84
C GLU A 99 1.17 5.01 -13.01
N GLY A 100 1.32 3.85 -13.68
CA GLY A 100 1.41 2.54 -13.03
C GLY A 100 0.07 1.93 -12.59
N GLU A 101 -1.03 2.63 -12.85
CA GLU A 101 -2.39 2.13 -12.61
C GLU A 101 -3.05 1.67 -13.92
N TRP A 102 -3.94 0.70 -13.81
CA TRP A 102 -4.74 0.21 -14.94
C TRP A 102 -6.13 -0.18 -14.46
N ASN A 103 -7.12 -0.06 -15.34
CA ASN A 103 -8.51 -0.34 -15.02
C ASN A 103 -9.01 -1.55 -15.81
N PRO A 104 -9.28 -2.68 -15.13
CA PRO A 104 -9.71 -3.89 -15.82
C PRO A 104 -11.14 -3.77 -16.38
N ARG A 105 -11.93 -2.73 -16.09
CA ARG A 105 -13.35 -2.64 -16.49
C ARG A 105 -13.52 -2.91 -18.00
N ASN A 106 -14.59 -3.62 -18.35
CA ASN A 106 -14.94 -4.06 -19.71
C ASN A 106 -13.99 -5.07 -20.36
N HIS A 107 -12.95 -5.54 -19.66
CA HIS A 107 -12.02 -6.56 -20.15
C HIS A 107 -12.23 -7.90 -19.43
N ILE A 108 -12.03 -8.99 -20.15
CA ILE A 108 -12.03 -10.36 -19.63
C ILE A 108 -10.59 -10.84 -19.43
N PHE A 109 -10.41 -11.87 -18.59
CA PHE A 109 -9.08 -12.43 -18.38
C PHE A 109 -8.50 -13.01 -19.67
N PHE A 110 -7.18 -12.90 -19.85
CA PHE A 110 -6.48 -13.50 -20.98
C PHE A 110 -6.67 -15.04 -21.00
N HIS A 111 -6.65 -15.66 -19.82
CA HIS A 111 -7.02 -17.06 -19.60
C HIS A 111 -8.14 -17.15 -18.54
N PRO A 112 -9.42 -17.14 -18.94
CA PRO A 112 -10.52 -17.24 -17.99
C PRO A 112 -10.60 -18.66 -17.40
N ALA A 113 -10.87 -18.74 -16.10
CA ALA A 113 -11.04 -20.01 -15.40
C ALA A 113 -12.49 -20.50 -15.45
N LYS A 114 -12.67 -21.82 -15.30
CA LYS A 114 -13.97 -22.46 -15.15
C LYS A 114 -14.06 -23.13 -13.77
N LEU A 115 -15.01 -22.69 -12.96
CA LEU A 115 -15.28 -23.21 -11.62
C LEU A 115 -16.60 -23.99 -11.65
N THR A 116 -16.50 -25.31 -11.82
CA THR A 116 -17.66 -26.20 -11.98
C THR A 116 -18.26 -26.64 -10.66
N SER A 117 -17.44 -26.84 -9.63
CA SER A 117 -17.85 -27.27 -8.28
C SER A 117 -17.03 -26.53 -7.23
N TRP A 118 -17.72 -25.93 -6.27
CA TRP A 118 -17.16 -25.15 -5.16
C TRP A 118 -18.24 -25.01 -4.08
N ALA A 119 -17.87 -24.55 -2.88
CA ALA A 119 -18.78 -24.42 -1.76
C ALA A 119 -18.54 -23.11 -0.99
N VAL A 120 -19.56 -22.66 -0.25
CA VAL A 120 -19.49 -21.47 0.61
C VAL A 120 -19.78 -21.86 2.04
N PHE A 121 -18.80 -21.60 2.93
CA PHE A 121 -18.95 -21.77 4.37
C PHE A 121 -19.09 -20.39 5.03
N ASN A 122 -20.25 -20.12 5.62
CA ASN A 122 -20.49 -18.88 6.36
C ASN A 122 -20.41 -19.14 7.87
N TYR A 123 -19.37 -18.60 8.51
CA TYR A 123 -19.19 -18.67 9.97
C TYR A 123 -19.83 -17.49 10.72
N SER A 124 -20.39 -16.51 10.01
CA SER A 124 -21.03 -15.36 10.64
C SER A 124 -22.41 -15.73 11.17
N ARG A 125 -22.65 -15.43 12.45
CA ARG A 125 -23.97 -15.56 13.08
C ARG A 125 -24.94 -14.42 12.72
N LEU A 126 -24.43 -13.35 12.11
CA LEU A 126 -25.21 -12.14 11.80
C LEU A 126 -25.77 -12.14 10.37
N LEU A 127 -25.20 -12.96 9.49
CA LEU A 127 -25.60 -13.01 8.08
C LEU A 127 -26.69 -14.05 7.86
N LYS A 128 -27.81 -13.62 7.28
CA LYS A 128 -28.89 -14.50 6.83
C LYS A 128 -28.53 -15.19 5.51
N GLN A 129 -29.13 -16.36 5.27
CA GLN A 129 -28.92 -17.13 4.04
C GLN A 129 -29.16 -16.30 2.78
N ASP A 130 -30.20 -15.47 2.74
CA ASP A 130 -30.50 -14.63 1.58
C ASP A 130 -29.39 -13.63 1.25
N GLN A 131 -28.70 -13.10 2.27
CA GLN A 131 -27.57 -12.18 2.07
C GLN A 131 -26.36 -12.91 1.48
N VAL A 132 -26.10 -14.13 1.95
CA VAL A 132 -25.05 -14.99 1.39
C VAL A 132 -25.37 -15.34 -0.06
N MET A 133 -26.62 -15.70 -0.36
CA MET A 133 -27.05 -15.99 -1.73
C MET A 133 -27.00 -14.76 -2.64
N MET A 134 -27.31 -13.57 -2.13
CA MET A 134 -27.17 -12.32 -2.89
C MET A 134 -25.69 -12.05 -3.22
N PHE A 135 -24.78 -12.28 -2.27
CA PHE A 135 -23.34 -12.18 -2.51
C PHE A 135 -22.87 -13.19 -3.56
N VAL A 136 -23.26 -14.47 -3.45
CA VAL A 136 -22.92 -15.53 -4.40
C VAL A 136 -23.40 -15.20 -5.81
N LYS A 137 -24.63 -14.70 -5.95
CA LYS A 137 -25.17 -14.25 -7.25
C LYS A 137 -24.36 -13.10 -7.84
N LYS A 138 -23.98 -12.10 -7.02
CA LYS A 138 -23.13 -10.98 -7.46
C LYS A 138 -21.74 -11.45 -7.88
N LEU A 139 -21.12 -12.34 -7.10
CA LEU A 139 -19.81 -12.91 -7.40
C LEU A 139 -19.84 -13.68 -8.72
N THR A 140 -20.84 -14.55 -8.90
CA THR A 140 -21.05 -15.33 -10.14
C THR A 140 -21.26 -14.41 -11.34
N LYS A 141 -22.03 -13.33 -11.18
CA LYS A 141 -22.24 -12.33 -12.23
C LYS A 141 -20.92 -11.65 -12.61
N MET A 142 -20.14 -11.19 -11.64
CA MET A 142 -18.84 -10.55 -11.91
C MET A 142 -17.86 -11.54 -12.57
N ALA A 143 -17.83 -12.80 -12.14
CA ALA A 143 -17.00 -13.82 -12.77
C ALA A 143 -17.34 -13.98 -14.26
N LYS A 144 -18.64 -14.07 -14.60
CA LYS A 144 -19.12 -14.14 -15.99
C LYS A 144 -18.78 -12.88 -16.79
N GLU A 145 -18.89 -11.70 -16.19
CA GLU A 145 -18.46 -10.44 -16.82
C GLU A 145 -16.96 -10.41 -17.13
N ARG A 146 -16.15 -11.20 -16.40
CA ARG A 146 -14.71 -11.38 -16.63
C ARG A 146 -14.35 -12.59 -17.50
N GLY A 147 -15.35 -13.22 -18.14
CA GLY A 147 -15.17 -14.38 -19.01
C GLY A 147 -15.04 -15.71 -18.26
N CYS A 148 -15.09 -15.71 -16.93
CA CYS A 148 -15.03 -16.93 -16.13
C CYS A 148 -16.40 -17.61 -16.05
N GLU A 149 -16.42 -18.92 -16.23
CA GLU A 149 -17.61 -19.74 -15.97
C GLU A 149 -17.63 -20.15 -14.50
N MET A 150 -18.70 -19.81 -13.79
CA MET A 150 -18.87 -20.14 -12.38
C MET A 150 -20.29 -20.66 -12.17
N ASN A 151 -20.41 -21.91 -11.76
CA ASN A 151 -21.70 -22.49 -11.37
C ASN A 151 -22.13 -21.93 -10.01
N LEU A 152 -23.40 -22.09 -9.63
CA LEU A 152 -23.78 -21.84 -8.25
C LEU A 152 -23.14 -22.92 -7.35
N PRO A 153 -22.68 -22.56 -6.14
CA PRO A 153 -22.11 -23.49 -5.17
C PRO A 153 -23.18 -24.40 -4.57
#